data_AF-A0A7Y0FMQ9-F1
#
_entry.id   AF-A0A7Y0FMQ9-F1
#
_cell.length_a   1.000
_cell.length_b   1.000
_cell.length_c   1.000
_cell.angle_alpha   90.00
_cell.angle_beta   90.00
_cell.angle_gamma   90.00
#
_symmetry.space_group_name_H-M   'P 1'
#
loop_
_entity.id
_entity.type
_entity.pdbx_description
1 polymer ?
#
loop_
_entity_poly.entity_id
_entity_poly.type
_entity_poly.pdbx_seq_one_letter_code
_entity_poly.pdbx_strand_id
1 'polypeptide(L)'
;MRSLLLSGATGLALLLGACQQDVVVNTPTTPPVSGLVSDETVAPTSANTVDPVPERAMRLDSSSRPLWLRQRIQNILSTHKRSPVIRITRYRYRDQTVYYESAPCCDQYSTLYDENGAVLCHPEGGITGRGDDRCANFNKRRTNELLVWQDPR
;
A
#
# COMPACT_ATOMS: atom_id res chain seq x y z
N MET A 1 -52.76 -43.40 -6.60
CA MET A 1 -52.69 -44.49 -5.60
C MET A 1 -51.60 -45.46 -6.02
N ARG A 2 -50.71 -45.86 -5.07
CA ARG A 2 -49.67 -46.91 -5.14
C ARG A 2 -48.45 -46.60 -6.02
N SER A 3 -47.19 -46.83 -5.65
CA SER A 3 -46.59 -47.58 -4.53
C SER A 3 -45.19 -47.03 -4.18
N LEU A 4 -44.80 -47.18 -2.91
CA LEU A 4 -43.43 -47.09 -2.40
C LEU A 4 -42.62 -48.38 -2.68
N LEU A 5 -41.28 -48.25 -2.60
CA LEU A 5 -40.23 -49.12 -1.99
C LEU A 5 -38.98 -49.18 -2.90
N LEU A 6 -37.86 -48.54 -2.53
CA LEU A 6 -36.73 -48.99 -1.69
C LEU A 6 -35.70 -49.90 -2.40
N SER A 7 -34.44 -49.43 -2.55
CA SER A 7 -33.18 -50.07 -2.08
C SER A 7 -31.96 -49.97 -3.03
N GLY A 8 -30.81 -49.59 -2.43
CA GLY A 8 -29.44 -49.95 -2.82
C GLY A 8 -28.73 -48.99 -3.80
N ALA A 9 -27.42 -48.71 -3.72
CA ALA A 9 -26.36 -48.96 -2.75
C ALA A 9 -25.15 -48.08 -3.16
N THR A 10 -24.40 -47.58 -2.17
CA THR A 10 -22.94 -47.32 -2.13
C THR A 10 -22.17 -46.83 -3.36
N GLY A 11 -21.45 -45.71 -3.19
CA GLY A 11 -20.33 -45.30 -4.06
C GLY A 11 -19.63 -44.04 -3.56
N LEU A 12 -18.86 -44.16 -2.47
CA LEU A 12 -17.99 -43.13 -1.92
C LEU A 12 -16.73 -43.01 -2.79
N ALA A 13 -16.45 -41.83 -3.35
CA ALA A 13 -15.17 -41.54 -3.99
C ALA A 13 -14.71 -40.11 -3.65
N LEU A 14 -14.10 -40.00 -2.46
CA LEU A 14 -13.09 -38.97 -2.17
C LEU A 14 -11.88 -39.24 -3.05
N LEU A 15 -11.29 -38.21 -3.67
CA LEU A 15 -9.83 -38.08 -3.84
C LEU A 15 -9.50 -36.62 -4.15
N LEU A 16 -9.02 -35.96 -3.10
CA LEU A 16 -8.42 -34.63 -3.10
C LEU A 16 -7.07 -34.70 -3.81
N GLY A 17 -6.92 -33.98 -4.92
CA GLY A 17 -5.62 -33.71 -5.53
C GLY A 17 -5.03 -32.43 -4.93
N ALA A 18 -4.33 -32.54 -3.80
CA ALA A 18 -3.52 -31.45 -3.26
C ALA A 18 -2.07 -31.67 -3.66
N CYS A 19 -1.54 -30.85 -4.56
CA CYS A 19 -0.09 -30.76 -4.77
C CYS A 19 0.49 -29.92 -3.62
N GLN A 20 1.10 -30.58 -2.62
CA GLN A 20 1.99 -29.91 -1.67
C GLN A 20 3.38 -29.91 -2.28
N GLN A 21 3.94 -28.72 -2.51
CA GLN A 21 5.36 -28.54 -2.76
C GLN A 21 6.04 -28.31 -1.42
N ASP A 22 6.72 -29.33 -0.93
CA ASP A 22 7.59 -29.25 0.24
C ASP A 22 8.74 -28.28 -0.05
N VAL A 23 8.66 -27.08 0.53
CA VAL A 23 9.77 -26.13 0.57
C VAL A 23 10.62 -26.49 1.79
N VAL A 24 11.77 -27.11 1.55
CA VAL A 24 12.76 -27.39 2.59
C VAL A 24 13.40 -26.07 3.04
N VAL A 25 13.03 -25.58 4.21
CA VAL A 25 13.65 -24.43 4.87
C VAL A 25 14.86 -24.93 5.66
N ASN A 26 16.05 -24.81 5.08
CA ASN A 26 17.30 -25.03 5.79
C ASN A 26 17.64 -23.80 6.62
N THR A 27 17.14 -23.72 7.86
CA THR A 27 17.68 -22.81 8.88
C THR A 27 18.83 -23.49 9.61
N PRO A 28 20.09 -23.00 9.50
CA PRO A 28 21.16 -23.47 10.35
C PRO A 28 20.91 -22.97 11.78
N THR A 29 20.57 -23.88 12.69
CA THR A 29 20.64 -23.65 14.14
C THR A 29 21.84 -24.43 14.67
N THR A 30 22.98 -23.75 14.85
CA THR A 30 23.98 -24.18 15.84
C THR A 30 24.76 -22.96 16.34
N PRO A 31 24.71 -22.62 17.63
CA PRO A 31 25.72 -21.75 18.23
C PRO A 31 26.86 -22.60 18.83
N PRO A 32 28.13 -22.37 18.48
CA PRO A 32 29.24 -22.71 19.37
C PRO A 32 29.61 -21.50 20.24
N VAL A 33 29.69 -21.78 21.53
CA VAL A 33 30.09 -20.88 22.62
C VAL A 33 31.61 -20.68 22.64
N SER A 34 32.00 -19.46 23.02
CA SER A 34 33.30 -19.01 23.56
C SER A 34 34.54 -18.98 22.63
N GLY A 35 34.87 -17.77 22.20
CA GLY A 35 36.20 -17.36 21.71
C GLY A 35 36.37 -15.85 21.90
N LEU A 36 37.53 -15.43 22.38
CA LEU A 36 37.86 -14.08 22.85
C LEU A 36 37.54 -12.96 21.86
N VAL A 37 36.98 -11.85 22.37
CA VAL A 37 36.84 -10.57 21.67
C VAL A 37 38.22 -10.07 21.27
N SER A 38 38.49 -10.02 19.97
CA SER A 38 39.59 -9.26 19.38
C SER A 38 38.95 -8.14 18.56
N ASP A 39 39.32 -6.90 18.90
CA ASP A 39 38.69 -5.64 18.51
C ASP A 39 38.98 -5.21 17.06
N GLU A 40 38.92 -6.16 16.11
CA GLU A 40 39.17 -5.85 14.69
C GLU A 40 38.54 -6.89 13.74
N THR A 41 37.21 -7.04 13.79
CA THR A 41 36.47 -7.78 12.75
C THR A 41 35.99 -6.80 11.68
N VAL A 42 36.74 -6.68 10.58
CA VAL A 42 36.23 -6.04 9.36
C VAL A 42 35.12 -6.92 8.79
N ALA A 43 33.92 -6.36 8.63
CA ALA A 43 32.78 -7.08 8.08
C ALA A 43 33.12 -7.67 6.69
N PRO A 44 32.69 -8.90 6.36
CA PRO A 44 32.88 -9.45 5.03
C PRO A 44 32.09 -8.63 4.01
N THR A 45 32.79 -7.99 3.07
CA THR A 45 32.19 -7.30 1.94
C THR A 45 31.58 -8.32 0.98
N SER A 46 30.26 -8.47 1.00
CA SER A 46 29.55 -9.19 -0.06
C SER A 46 29.68 -8.41 -1.37
N ALA A 47 30.30 -9.02 -2.38
CA ALA A 47 30.46 -8.46 -3.72
C ALA A 47 29.15 -8.38 -4.54
N ASN A 48 27.99 -8.64 -3.91
CA ASN A 48 26.67 -8.57 -4.54
C ASN A 48 25.88 -7.30 -4.15
N THR A 49 26.58 -6.19 -3.93
CA THR A 49 25.91 -4.90 -3.82
C THR A 49 25.53 -4.47 -5.23
N VAL A 50 24.31 -4.85 -5.67
CA VAL A 50 23.61 -4.07 -6.68
C VAL A 50 23.70 -2.61 -6.25
N ASP A 51 24.12 -1.73 -7.15
CA ASP A 51 24.13 -0.29 -6.93
C ASP A 51 22.85 0.09 -6.17
N PRO A 52 22.92 0.99 -5.17
CA PRO A 52 21.71 1.48 -4.54
C PRO A 52 20.81 2.00 -5.67
N VAL A 53 19.72 1.27 -5.94
CA VAL A 53 18.63 1.76 -6.78
C VAL A 53 18.41 3.17 -6.29
N PRO A 54 18.57 4.20 -7.14
CA PRO A 54 18.48 5.58 -6.68
C PRO A 54 17.21 5.63 -5.88
N GLU A 55 17.36 5.89 -4.58
CA GLU A 55 16.26 5.94 -3.63
C GLU A 55 15.21 6.74 -4.37
N ARG A 56 14.02 6.15 -4.58
CA ARG A 56 12.96 6.77 -5.37
C ARG A 56 12.50 8.00 -4.60
N ALA A 57 13.35 9.01 -4.58
CA ALA A 57 13.24 10.26 -3.90
C ALA A 57 12.02 10.83 -4.54
N MET A 58 10.95 10.80 -3.75
CA MET A 58 9.64 11.14 -4.22
C MET A 58 9.75 12.51 -4.86
N ARG A 59 9.52 12.55 -6.17
CA ARG A 59 9.80 13.73 -6.97
C ARG A 59 8.93 14.86 -6.42
N LEU A 60 9.55 15.98 -6.03
CA LEU A 60 8.81 17.11 -5.52
C LEU A 60 8.11 17.85 -6.66
N ASP A 61 6.92 18.35 -6.41
CA ASP A 61 6.23 19.26 -7.31
C ASP A 61 6.81 20.67 -7.17
N SER A 62 7.48 21.17 -8.22
CA SER A 62 8.03 22.52 -8.28
C SER A 62 7.04 23.58 -8.81
N SER A 63 5.83 23.17 -9.19
CA SER A 63 4.82 24.10 -9.71
C SER A 63 4.15 24.94 -8.61
N SER A 64 3.62 26.10 -8.99
CA SER A 64 2.84 26.94 -8.07
C SER A 64 1.54 26.23 -7.69
N ARG A 65 1.27 26.15 -6.38
CA ARG A 65 0.04 25.52 -5.87
C ARG A 65 -1.18 26.40 -6.15
N PRO A 66 -2.28 25.86 -6.71
CA PRO A 66 -3.54 26.57 -6.87
C PRO A 66 -4.08 27.15 -5.55
N LEU A 67 -4.89 28.19 -5.64
CA LEU A 67 -5.44 28.88 -4.46
C LEU A 67 -6.23 27.94 -3.55
N TRP A 68 -7.11 27.11 -4.13
CA TRP A 68 -7.89 26.12 -3.38
C TRP A 68 -6.99 25.14 -2.60
N LEU A 69 -5.86 24.74 -3.20
CA LEU A 69 -4.96 23.77 -2.59
C LEU A 69 -4.20 24.39 -1.41
N ARG A 70 -3.79 25.66 -1.54
CA ARG A 70 -3.20 26.41 -0.42
C ARG A 70 -4.20 26.54 0.72
N GLN A 71 -5.47 26.84 0.43
CA GLN A 71 -6.52 26.92 1.44
C GLN A 71 -6.76 25.56 2.11
N ARG A 72 -6.77 24.47 1.34
CA ARG A 72 -6.89 23.11 1.89
C ARG A 72 -5.75 22.79 2.85
N ILE A 73 -4.51 23.13 2.49
CA ILE A 73 -3.34 22.98 3.36
C ILE A 73 -3.50 23.78 4.67
N GLN A 74 -3.96 25.03 4.59
CA GLN A 74 -4.20 25.83 5.81
C GLN A 74 -5.31 25.23 6.68
N ASN A 75 -6.35 24.67 6.09
CA ASN A 75 -7.39 23.96 6.83
C ASN A 75 -6.84 22.71 7.53
N ILE A 76 -5.93 21.97 6.91
CA ILE A 76 -5.27 20.82 7.58
C ILE A 76 -4.43 21.31 8.77
N LEU A 77 -3.65 22.37 8.57
CA LEU A 77 -2.79 22.97 9.60
C LEU A 77 -3.56 23.58 10.77
N SER A 78 -4.81 24.01 10.58
CA SER A 78 -5.66 24.51 11.66
C SER A 78 -6.30 23.40 12.50
N THR A 79 -6.27 22.14 12.03
CA THR A 79 -6.69 20.98 12.83
C THR A 79 -5.56 20.45 13.70
N HIS A 80 -5.88 19.54 14.62
CA HIS A 80 -4.86 18.88 15.43
C HIS A 80 -3.87 18.07 14.58
N LYS A 81 -2.63 17.91 15.07
CA LYS A 81 -1.61 17.06 14.46
C LYS A 81 -2.14 15.64 14.25
N ARG A 82 -1.82 15.04 13.11
CA ARG A 82 -2.23 13.68 12.73
C ARG A 82 -1.05 12.71 12.75
N SER A 83 -1.34 11.44 13.01
CA SER A 83 -0.40 10.33 12.91
C SER A 83 -1.14 9.13 12.28
N PRO A 84 -0.80 8.70 11.04
CA PRO A 84 0.24 9.25 10.17
C PRO A 84 -0.02 10.70 9.71
N VAL A 85 1.04 11.37 9.25
CA VAL A 85 0.96 12.74 8.72
C VAL A 85 0.18 12.77 7.41
N ILE A 86 -0.58 13.84 7.18
CA ILE A 86 -1.30 14.03 5.93
C ILE A 86 -0.32 14.48 4.85
N ARG A 87 -0.44 13.87 3.67
CA ARG A 87 0.31 14.18 2.45
C ARG A 87 -0.65 14.53 1.34
N ILE A 88 -0.24 15.49 0.51
CA ILE A 88 -0.89 15.78 -0.76
C ILE A 88 0.09 15.49 -1.89
N THR A 89 -0.33 14.62 -2.79
CA THR A 89 0.47 14.14 -3.92
C THR A 89 -0.29 14.39 -5.22
N ARG A 90 0.40 14.90 -6.24
CA ARG A 90 -0.13 15.08 -7.58
C ARG A 90 0.13 13.83 -8.42
N TYR A 91 -0.86 13.47 -9.24
CA TYR A 91 -0.76 12.37 -10.19
C TYR A 91 -1.33 12.77 -11.55
N ARG A 92 -1.01 11.99 -12.57
CA ARG A 92 -1.80 11.89 -13.80
C ARG A 92 -2.72 10.69 -13.71
N TYR A 93 -4.01 10.90 -13.95
CA TYR A 93 -5.04 9.87 -13.91
C TYR A 93 -6.15 10.24 -14.89
N ARG A 94 -6.54 9.30 -15.76
CA ARG A 94 -7.52 9.54 -16.86
C ARG A 94 -7.19 10.80 -17.68
N ASP A 95 -5.92 10.95 -18.05
CA ASP A 95 -5.38 12.09 -18.81
C ASP A 95 -5.56 13.47 -18.16
N GLN A 96 -5.95 13.51 -16.88
CA GLN A 96 -6.10 14.73 -16.09
C GLN A 96 -5.02 14.82 -15.01
N THR A 97 -4.81 16.03 -14.50
CA THR A 97 -4.03 16.25 -13.28
C THR A 97 -4.96 16.13 -12.09
N VAL A 98 -4.59 15.30 -11.12
CA VAL A 98 -5.38 15.09 -9.91
C VAL A 98 -4.51 15.23 -8.67
N TYR A 99 -5.13 15.61 -7.56
CA TYR A 99 -4.47 15.75 -6.27
C TYR A 99 -5.06 14.74 -5.29
N TYR A 100 -4.22 13.87 -4.76
CA TYR A 100 -4.58 12.89 -3.78
C TYR A 100 -4.17 13.37 -2.40
N GLU A 101 -5.12 13.44 -1.47
CA GLU A 101 -4.91 13.70 -0.05
C GLU A 101 -5.04 12.39 0.74
N SER A 102 -3.96 12.02 1.45
CA SER A 102 -3.95 10.81 2.27
C SER A 102 -4.82 10.97 3.52
N ALA A 103 -5.47 9.89 3.93
CA ALA A 103 -6.13 9.84 5.23
C ALA A 103 -5.14 9.54 6.38
N PRO A 104 -5.38 10.06 7.59
CA PRO A 104 -4.58 9.74 8.76
C PRO A 104 -4.95 8.40 9.42
N CYS A 105 -5.93 7.65 8.90
CA CYS A 105 -6.29 6.32 9.38
C CYS A 105 -6.97 5.53 8.25
N CYS A 106 -6.86 4.20 8.29
CA CYS A 106 -7.42 3.31 7.26
C CYS A 106 -8.96 3.22 7.27
N ASP A 107 -9.62 3.63 8.35
CA ASP A 107 -11.08 3.73 8.43
C ASP A 107 -11.60 5.11 7.95
N GLN A 108 -10.71 6.05 7.66
CA GLN A 108 -11.03 7.36 7.11
C GLN A 108 -10.75 7.37 5.62
N TYR A 109 -11.61 8.08 4.88
CA TYR A 109 -11.43 8.20 3.45
C TYR A 109 -10.26 9.11 3.09
N SER A 110 -9.38 8.61 2.23
CA SER A 110 -8.53 9.46 1.41
C SER A 110 -9.40 10.23 0.40
N THR A 111 -8.91 11.35 -0.12
CA THR A 111 -9.70 12.16 -1.06
C THR A 111 -8.92 12.42 -2.33
N LEU A 112 -9.56 12.18 -3.47
CA LEU A 112 -9.03 12.55 -4.78
C LEU A 112 -9.77 13.78 -5.28
N TYR A 113 -9.00 14.82 -5.60
CA TYR A 113 -9.48 16.08 -6.16
C TYR A 113 -9.10 16.19 -7.63
N ASP A 114 -9.93 16.87 -8.41
CA ASP A 114 -9.54 17.35 -9.74
C ASP A 114 -8.59 18.56 -9.65
N GLU A 115 -8.21 19.10 -10.80
CA GLU A 115 -7.35 20.29 -10.92
C GLU A 115 -7.96 21.56 -10.31
N ASN A 116 -9.29 21.63 -10.19
CA ASN A 116 -10.04 22.76 -9.68
C ASN A 116 -10.38 22.63 -8.18
N GLY A 117 -10.06 21.48 -7.56
CA GLY A 117 -10.32 21.20 -6.15
C GLY A 117 -11.68 20.54 -5.88
N ALA A 118 -12.40 20.10 -6.91
CA ALA A 118 -13.63 19.34 -6.73
C ALA A 118 -13.30 17.90 -6.34
N VAL A 119 -14.06 17.34 -5.38
CA VAL A 119 -13.90 15.94 -4.96
C VAL A 119 -14.40 15.02 -6.07
N LEU A 120 -13.49 14.21 -6.62
CA LEU A 120 -13.81 13.18 -7.59
C LEU A 120 -14.35 11.92 -6.89
N CYS A 121 -13.66 11.47 -5.84
CA CYS A 121 -13.92 10.18 -5.17
C CYS A 121 -13.01 9.96 -3.95
N HIS A 122 -13.25 8.84 -3.27
CA HIS A 122 -12.44 8.30 -2.19
C HIS A 122 -11.84 6.96 -2.64
N PRO A 123 -10.56 6.91 -3.07
CA PRO A 123 -9.98 5.70 -3.66
C PRO A 123 -9.60 4.62 -2.64
N GLU A 124 -9.50 4.98 -1.36
CA GLU A 124 -9.19 4.07 -0.25
C GLU A 124 -9.70 4.65 1.07
N GLY A 125 -9.78 3.79 2.09
CA GLY A 125 -10.30 4.12 3.40
C GLY A 125 -11.71 3.57 3.66
N GLY A 126 -12.33 4.03 4.74
CA GLY A 126 -13.64 3.56 5.20
C GLY A 126 -13.58 2.17 5.84
N ILE A 127 -14.73 1.66 6.30
CA ILE A 127 -14.81 0.38 7.03
C ILE A 127 -14.24 -0.80 6.24
N THR A 128 -14.34 -0.77 4.91
CA THR A 128 -13.81 -1.83 4.04
C THR A 128 -12.38 -1.58 3.57
N GLY A 129 -11.84 -0.38 3.79
CA GLY A 129 -10.57 0.07 3.21
C GLY A 129 -10.61 0.36 1.71
N ARG A 130 -11.71 0.05 1.00
CA ARG A 130 -11.81 0.17 -0.47
C ARG A 130 -12.23 1.55 -0.95
N GLY A 131 -12.50 2.49 -0.05
CA GLY A 131 -13.01 3.80 -0.42
C GLY A 131 -14.50 3.79 -0.73
N ASP A 132 -14.92 4.64 -1.67
CA ASP A 132 -16.32 4.83 -2.10
C ASP A 132 -16.68 4.09 -3.40
N ASP A 133 -15.80 3.20 -3.88
CA ASP A 133 -15.91 2.44 -5.12
C ASP A 133 -16.00 3.28 -6.43
N ARG A 134 -15.95 4.62 -6.38
CA ARG A 134 -16.03 5.48 -7.59
C ARG A 134 -14.72 5.54 -8.38
N CYS A 135 -13.60 5.27 -7.72
CA CYS A 135 -12.25 5.29 -8.28
C CYS A 135 -11.46 4.00 -8.02
N ALA A 136 -12.12 2.85 -8.13
CA ALA A 136 -11.54 1.54 -7.79
C ALA A 136 -10.21 1.19 -8.49
N ASN A 137 -9.91 1.79 -9.66
CA ASN A 137 -8.68 1.55 -10.40
C ASN A 137 -7.61 2.65 -10.22
N PHE A 138 -7.83 3.65 -9.35
CA PHE A 138 -6.91 4.77 -9.14
C PHE A 138 -5.50 4.29 -8.79
N ASN A 139 -5.37 3.40 -7.81
CA ASN A 139 -4.09 2.86 -7.37
C ASN A 139 -3.33 2.12 -8.47
N LYS A 140 -4.04 1.54 -9.45
CA LYS A 140 -3.45 0.79 -10.57
C LYS A 140 -3.10 1.67 -11.77
N ARG A 141 -3.79 2.80 -11.95
CA ARG A 141 -3.71 3.62 -13.18
C ARG A 141 -3.09 5.01 -12.97
N ARG A 142 -2.90 5.45 -11.73
CA ARG A 142 -2.21 6.71 -11.44
C ARG A 142 -0.74 6.63 -11.88
N THR A 143 -0.23 7.71 -12.45
CA THR A 143 1.16 7.82 -12.90
C THR A 143 1.71 9.20 -12.52
N ASN A 144 3.01 9.42 -12.76
CA ASN A 144 3.68 10.71 -12.52
C ASN A 144 3.43 11.25 -11.11
N GLU A 145 3.79 10.43 -10.12
CA GLU A 145 3.69 10.76 -8.70
C GLU A 145 4.62 11.92 -8.34
N LEU A 146 4.05 13.01 -7.82
CA LEU A 146 4.79 14.18 -7.38
C LEU A 146 4.30 14.65 -6.01
N LEU A 147 5.17 14.71 -5.00
CA LEU A 147 4.82 15.23 -3.69
C LEU A 147 4.60 16.75 -3.77
N VAL A 148 3.40 17.21 -3.42
CA VAL A 148 3.05 18.64 -3.44
C VAL A 148 3.25 19.29 -2.08
N TRP A 149 2.90 18.54 -1.03
CA TRP A 149 2.99 19.00 0.34
C TRP A 149 2.86 17.82 1.32
N GLN A 150 3.48 17.95 2.48
CA GLN A 150 3.34 17.06 3.62
C GLN A 150 3.22 17.90 4.88
N ASP A 151 2.35 17.50 5.81
CA ASP A 151 2.23 18.17 7.12
C ASP A 151 3.59 18.14 7.84
N PRO A 152 4.18 19.31 8.16
CA PRO A 152 5.49 19.38 8.79
C PRO A 152 5.47 19.12 10.30
N ARG A 153 4.29 18.98 10.92
CA ARG A 153 4.13 18.91 12.38
C ARG A 153 4.37 17.54 12.97
#